data_AF-A0A3C1YPH5-F1
#
_entry.id   AF-A0A3C1YPH5-F1
#
_cell.length_a   1.000
_cell.length_b   1.000
_cell.length_c   1.000
_cell.angle_alpha   90.00
_cell.angle_beta   90.00
_cell.angle_gamma   90.00
#
_symmetry.space_group_name_H-M   'P 1'
#
loop_
_entity.id
_entity.type
_entity.pdbx_description
1 polymer ?
#
loop_
_entity_poly.entity_id
_entity_poly.type
_entity_poly.pdbx_seq_one_letter_code
_entity_poly.pdbx_strand_id
1 'polypeptide(L)'
;MKILVADDDIISLLTLSARLKSLTHEVYTAENGEIAWELFLAKEPDVVITDWVMPKINGIELCKKIRSKQRARYTYIILLTSNSGKDNFLIGMESGADDFLQKPADSDIIGIKLYVAQRILSLETKVNTLEGLLPMCSYCKNVRNADDSWEEVQSYVSSHSKAHFTSSYCPDCEQKFQAQVLV
;
A
#
# COMPACT_ATOMS: atom_id res chain seq x y z
N MET A 1 6.78 -8.12 -0.57
CA MET A 1 6.58 -6.66 -0.58
C MET A 1 7.78 -6.02 -1.25
N LYS A 2 7.55 -4.91 -1.96
CA LYS A 2 8.58 -4.03 -2.47
C LYS A 2 8.98 -3.05 -1.38
N ILE A 3 10.26 -3.06 -1.02
CA ILE A 3 10.81 -2.22 0.05
C ILE A 3 11.88 -1.32 -0.54
N LEU A 4 11.76 -0.01 -0.30
CA LEU A 4 12.81 0.95 -0.58
C LEU A 4 13.56 1.24 0.72
N VAL A 5 14.88 1.10 0.72
CA VAL A 5 15.77 1.46 1.82
C VAL A 5 16.59 2.67 1.41
N ALA A 6 16.55 3.75 2.18
CA ALA A 6 17.33 4.96 1.96
C ALA A 6 18.23 5.23 3.17
N ASP A 7 19.54 5.24 2.97
CA ASP A 7 20.54 5.49 4.01
C ASP A 7 21.82 5.94 3.32
N ASP A 8 22.47 7.00 3.82
CA ASP A 8 23.75 7.48 3.26
C ASP A 8 24.95 6.67 3.77
N ASP A 9 24.77 5.87 4.83
CA ASP A 9 25.75 4.86 5.23
C ASP A 9 25.61 3.57 4.40
N ILE A 10 26.59 3.36 3.52
CA ILE A 10 26.67 2.19 2.63
C ILE A 10 26.66 0.88 3.43
N ILE A 11 27.28 0.84 4.61
CA ILE A 11 27.34 -0.39 5.43
C ILE A 11 25.94 -0.74 5.93
N SER A 12 25.25 0.23 6.54
CA SER A 12 23.86 0.07 6.99
C SER A 12 22.93 -0.37 5.85
N LEU A 13 23.06 0.26 4.68
CA LEU A 13 22.27 -0.05 3.49
C LEU A 13 22.51 -1.48 2.98
N LEU A 14 23.77 -1.94 2.94
CA LEU A 14 24.11 -3.32 2.54
C LEU A 14 23.62 -4.35 3.56
N THR A 15 23.84 -4.11 4.86
CA THR A 15 23.43 -5.02 5.93
C THR A 15 21.91 -5.18 5.97
N LEU A 16 21.18 -4.05 5.97
CA LEU A 16 19.73 -4.06 6.00
C LEU A 16 19.15 -4.69 4.73
N SER A 17 19.66 -4.31 3.55
CA SER A 17 19.16 -4.87 2.29
C SER A 17 19.39 -6.39 2.18
N ALA A 18 20.54 -6.90 2.63
CA ALA A 18 20.81 -8.33 2.65
C ALA A 18 19.83 -9.07 3.57
N ARG A 19 19.56 -8.52 4.76
CA ARG A 19 18.59 -9.11 5.70
C ARG A 19 17.18 -9.11 5.12
N LEU A 20 16.72 -8.00 4.56
CA LEU A 20 15.38 -7.91 3.96
C LEU A 20 15.21 -8.84 2.76
N LYS A 21 16.25 -8.98 1.91
CA LYS A 21 16.26 -9.96 0.82
C LYS A 21 16.19 -11.40 1.34
N SER A 22 16.85 -11.72 2.45
CA SER A 22 16.76 -13.04 3.09
C SER A 22 15.35 -13.36 3.61
N LEU A 23 14.55 -12.33 3.90
CA LEU A 23 13.12 -12.43 4.24
C LEU A 23 12.22 -12.43 3.00
N THR A 24 12.76 -12.72 1.81
CA THR A 24 12.04 -12.82 0.53
C THR A 24 11.38 -11.52 0.05
N HIS A 25 11.87 -10.36 0.50
CA HIS A 25 11.40 -9.06 0.03
C HIS A 25 12.15 -8.62 -1.24
N GLU A 26 11.45 -7.88 -2.10
CA GLU A 26 12.07 -7.19 -3.23
C GLU A 26 12.60 -5.84 -2.73
N VAL A 27 13.92 -5.65 -2.74
CA VAL A 27 14.57 -4.52 -2.06
C VAL A 27 15.26 -3.60 -3.06
N TYR A 28 14.89 -2.33 -3.03
CA TYR A 28 15.54 -1.22 -3.71
C TYR A 28 16.31 -0.39 -2.70
N THR A 29 17.46 0.14 -3.10
CA THR A 29 18.34 0.88 -2.19
C THR A 29 18.72 2.24 -2.76
N ALA A 30 18.82 3.25 -1.90
CA ALA A 30 19.19 4.61 -2.25
C ALA A 30 20.21 5.17 -1.24
N GLU A 31 21.29 5.76 -1.74
CA GLU A 31 22.37 6.36 -0.93
C GLU A 31 22.09 7.81 -0.50
N ASN A 32 20.95 8.39 -0.93
CA ASN A 32 20.49 9.71 -0.50
C ASN A 32 18.99 9.87 -0.78
N GLY A 33 18.38 10.92 -0.23
CA GLY A 33 16.94 11.12 -0.36
C GLY A 33 16.45 11.51 -1.77
N GLU A 34 17.31 12.03 -2.65
CA GLU A 34 16.94 12.34 -4.03
C GLU A 34 16.79 11.07 -4.86
N ILE A 35 17.77 10.16 -4.78
CA ILE A 35 17.69 8.84 -5.41
C ILE A 35 16.52 8.03 -4.82
N ALA A 36 16.30 8.14 -3.50
CA ALA A 36 15.16 7.50 -2.86
C ALA A 36 13.84 8.01 -3.42
N TRP A 37 13.71 9.32 -3.65
CA TRP A 37 12.52 9.91 -4.26
C TRP A 37 12.29 9.42 -5.69
N GLU A 38 13.33 9.38 -6.51
CA GLU A 38 13.24 8.85 -7.89
C GLU A 38 12.83 7.37 -7.91
N LEU A 39 13.46 6.55 -7.07
CA LEU A 39 13.12 5.13 -6.95
C LEU A 39 11.70 4.93 -6.39
N PHE A 40 11.27 5.76 -5.45
CA PHE A 40 9.91 5.73 -4.94
C PHE A 40 8.88 5.94 -6.06
N LEU A 41 9.12 6.93 -6.94
CA LEU A 41 8.25 7.21 -8.09
C LEU A 41 8.28 6.08 -9.12
N ALA A 42 9.45 5.50 -9.39
CA ALA A 42 9.62 4.51 -10.45
C ALA A 42 9.18 3.08 -10.04
N LYS A 43 9.37 2.72 -8.77
CA LYS A 43 9.18 1.34 -8.29
C LYS A 43 7.92 1.11 -7.49
N GLU A 44 7.30 2.21 -7.05
CA GLU A 44 6.05 2.17 -6.31
C GLU A 44 6.12 1.25 -5.08
N PRO A 45 7.06 1.46 -4.15
CA PRO A 45 7.28 0.54 -3.03
C PRO A 45 6.09 0.52 -2.06
N ASP A 46 5.86 -0.66 -1.48
CA ASP A 46 4.86 -0.89 -0.42
C ASP A 46 5.34 -0.30 0.91
N VAL A 47 6.65 -0.39 1.16
CA VAL A 47 7.30 0.09 2.38
C VAL A 47 8.52 0.94 2.03
N VAL A 48 8.71 2.05 2.75
CA VAL A 48 9.93 2.87 2.72
C VAL A 48 10.57 2.82 4.10
N ILE A 49 11.84 2.44 4.17
CA ILE A 49 12.68 2.55 5.36
C ILE A 49 13.74 3.60 5.04
N THR A 50 13.74 4.71 5.76
CA THR A 50 14.64 5.83 5.44
C THR A 50 15.38 6.31 6.67
N ASP A 51 16.65 6.66 6.53
CA ASP A 51 17.36 7.40 7.57
C ASP A 51 16.81 8.82 7.70
N TRP A 52 16.85 9.34 8.91
CA TRP A 52 16.44 10.70 9.22
C TRP A 52 17.37 11.70 8.56
N VAL A 53 18.68 11.52 8.74
CA VAL A 53 19.70 12.45 8.26
C VAL A 53 20.31 11.85 7.00
N MET A 54 20.09 12.50 5.86
CA MET A 54 20.71 12.12 4.60
C MET A 54 21.03 13.38 3.79
N PRO A 55 22.02 13.33 2.88
CA PRO A 55 22.31 14.41 1.96
C PRO A 55 21.13 14.70 1.01
N LYS A 56 21.12 15.93 0.49
CA LYS A 56 20.14 16.46 -0.47
C LYS A 56 18.73 16.56 0.12
N ILE A 57 18.02 15.45 0.22
CA ILE A 57 16.70 15.35 0.84
C ILE A 57 16.86 14.51 2.10
N ASN A 58 16.47 15.04 3.25
CA ASN A 58 16.49 14.28 4.50
C ASN A 58 15.25 13.37 4.60
N GLY A 59 15.26 12.42 5.54
CA GLY A 59 14.17 11.45 5.70
C GLY A 59 12.82 12.09 5.99
N ILE A 60 12.80 13.19 6.76
CA ILE A 60 11.58 13.94 7.09
C ILE A 60 10.96 14.59 5.85
N GLU A 61 11.77 15.25 5.03
CA GLU A 61 11.33 15.85 3.77
C GLU A 61 10.86 14.79 2.79
N LEU A 62 11.55 13.64 2.73
CA LEU A 62 11.13 12.49 1.93
C LEU A 62 9.76 11.97 2.38
N CYS A 63 9.54 11.82 3.69
CA CYS A 63 8.23 11.43 4.26
C CYS A 63 7.13 12.40 3.82
N LYS A 64 7.36 13.71 4.01
CA LYS A 64 6.41 14.76 3.61
C LYS A 64 6.12 14.73 2.12
N LYS A 65 7.14 14.56 1.27
CA LYS A 65 6.99 14.41 -0.19
C LYS A 65 6.13 13.21 -0.54
N ILE A 66 6.41 12.05 0.06
CA ILE A 66 5.63 10.82 -0.14
C ILE A 66 4.17 11.04 0.25
N ARG A 67 3.90 11.65 1.42
CA ARG A 67 2.53 11.91 1.91
C ARG A 67 1.78 12.97 1.11
N SER A 68 2.48 13.96 0.56
CA SER A 68 1.87 14.96 -0.32
C SER A 68 1.45 14.39 -1.68
N LYS A 69 1.96 13.22 -2.06
CA LYS A 69 1.63 12.58 -3.33
C LYS A 69 0.31 11.83 -3.19
N GLN A 70 -0.70 12.26 -3.93
CA GLN A 70 -1.94 11.50 -4.07
C GLN A 70 -1.65 10.20 -4.84
N ARG A 71 -1.72 9.06 -4.15
CA ARG A 71 -1.53 7.71 -4.72
C ARG A 71 -2.73 6.85 -4.37
N ALA A 72 -3.02 5.88 -5.24
CA ALA A 72 -4.09 4.90 -5.01
C ALA A 72 -3.73 3.88 -3.92
N ARG A 73 -2.44 3.69 -3.61
CA ARG A 73 -1.97 2.73 -2.61
C ARG A 73 -1.22 3.44 -1.49
N TYR A 74 -1.55 3.07 -0.26
CA TYR A 74 -0.82 3.48 0.92
C TYR A 74 0.62 2.94 0.88
N THR A 75 1.60 3.74 1.29
CA THR A 75 2.98 3.28 1.52
C THR A 75 3.28 3.40 3.00
N TYR A 76 3.72 2.31 3.63
CA TYR A 76 4.14 2.33 5.03
C TYR A 76 5.56 2.90 5.15
N ILE A 77 5.80 3.85 6.05
CA ILE A 77 7.08 4.54 6.19
C ILE A 77 7.67 4.32 7.58
N ILE A 78 8.88 3.78 7.63
CA ILE A 78 9.69 3.60 8.84
C ILE A 78 10.87 4.57 8.79
N LEU A 79 10.97 5.45 9.77
CA LEU A 79 12.08 6.39 9.89
C LEU A 79 13.12 5.84 10.87
N LEU A 80 14.36 5.71 10.41
CA LEU A 80 15.51 5.35 11.26
C LEU A 80 16.11 6.63 11.84
N THR A 81 16.51 6.62 13.12
CA THR A 81 17.13 7.79 13.76
C THR A 81 18.23 7.39 14.74
N SER A 82 19.34 8.12 14.73
CA SER A 82 20.41 7.96 15.73
C SER A 82 20.15 8.76 17.01
N ASN A 83 19.15 9.65 17.04
CA ASN A 83 18.91 10.58 18.14
C ASN A 83 17.60 10.24 18.89
N SER A 84 17.71 10.03 20.20
CA SER A 84 16.62 9.60 21.11
C SER A 84 15.92 10.75 21.85
N GLY A 85 16.21 12.02 21.52
CA GLY A 85 15.56 13.17 22.15
C GLY A 85 14.05 13.26 21.89
N LYS A 86 13.25 13.56 22.92
CA LYS A 86 11.78 13.67 22.86
C LYS A 86 11.27 14.66 21.80
N ASP A 87 12.00 15.75 21.58
CA ASP A 87 11.62 16.78 20.60
C ASP A 87 11.69 16.27 19.15
N ASN A 88 12.60 15.33 18.87
CA ASN A 88 12.66 14.68 17.56
C ASN A 88 11.50 13.72 17.34
N PHE A 89 10.90 13.17 18.39
CA PHE A 89 9.75 12.28 18.24
C PHE A 89 8.51 13.04 17.73
N LEU A 90 8.28 14.27 18.20
CA LEU A 90 7.20 15.13 17.69
C LEU A 90 7.41 15.48 16.20
N ILE A 91 8.62 15.94 15.83
CA ILE A 91 8.95 16.30 14.45
C ILE A 91 8.80 15.08 13.52
N GLY A 92 9.19 13.91 14.01
CA GLY A 92 9.04 12.65 13.29
C GLY A 92 7.57 12.34 13.05
N MET A 93 6.74 12.41 14.09
CA MET A 93 5.31 12.13 14.00
C MET A 93 4.59 13.08 13.03
N GLU A 94 4.95 14.36 13.02
CA GLU A 94 4.39 15.36 12.10
C GLU A 94 4.87 15.20 10.64
N SER A 95 5.91 14.40 10.39
CA SER A 95 6.37 14.10 9.02
C SER A 95 5.45 13.15 8.26
N GLY A 96 4.55 12.47 8.98
CA GLY A 96 3.66 11.44 8.43
C GLY A 96 4.30 10.06 8.32
N ALA A 97 5.44 9.81 8.95
CA ALA A 97 5.97 8.45 9.12
C ALA A 97 5.04 7.60 10.01
N ASP A 98 4.91 6.31 9.68
CA ASP A 98 4.09 5.36 10.45
C ASP A 98 4.83 4.83 11.68
N ASP A 99 6.16 4.77 11.60
CA ASP A 99 6.98 4.17 12.65
C ASP A 99 8.38 4.78 12.74
N PHE A 100 9.01 4.61 13.90
CA PHE A 100 10.35 5.09 14.20
C PHE A 100 11.19 3.97 14.80
N LEU A 101 12.44 3.87 14.37
CA LEU A 101 13.42 2.94 14.91
C LEU A 101 14.73 3.65 15.24
N GLN A 102 15.23 3.39 16.44
CA GLN A 102 16.53 3.90 16.83
C GLN A 102 17.64 3.06 16.18
N LYS A 103 18.67 3.73 15.64
CA LYS A 103 19.90 3.09 15.17
C LYS A 103 20.82 2.73 16.37
N PRO A 104 21.48 1.56 16.36
CA PRO A 104 21.40 0.51 15.34
C PRO A 104 20.07 -0.24 15.42
N ALA A 105 19.39 -0.38 14.28
CA ALA A 105 18.09 -1.02 14.24
C ALA A 105 18.23 -2.55 14.36
N ASP A 106 17.64 -3.11 15.40
CA ASP A 106 17.61 -4.55 15.61
C ASP A 106 16.83 -5.24 14.48
N SER A 107 17.44 -6.29 13.90
CA SER A 107 16.88 -7.00 12.76
C SER A 107 15.57 -7.72 13.07
N ASP A 108 15.38 -8.19 14.30
CA ASP A 108 14.15 -8.86 14.73
C ASP A 108 13.05 -7.82 14.92
N ILE A 109 13.38 -6.64 15.45
CA ILE A 109 12.43 -5.53 15.57
C ILE A 109 11.98 -5.04 14.19
N ILE A 110 12.89 -4.91 13.22
CA ILE A 110 12.54 -4.56 11.84
C ILE A 110 11.58 -5.60 11.26
N GLY A 111 11.85 -6.89 11.47
CA GLY A 111 10.97 -7.98 11.03
C GLY A 111 9.56 -7.86 11.61
N ILE A 112 9.44 -7.59 12.92
CA ILE A 112 8.15 -7.37 13.58
C ILE A 112 7.42 -6.16 12.99
N LYS A 113 8.11 -5.04 12.76
CA LYS A 113 7.50 -3.84 12.18
C LYS A 113 7.05 -4.05 10.74
N LEU A 114 7.80 -4.81 9.95
CA LEU A 114 7.38 -5.20 8.60
C LEU A 114 6.17 -6.13 8.60
N TYR A 115 6.05 -7.02 9.59
CA TYR A 115 4.84 -7.83 9.77
C TYR A 115 3.62 -6.95 10.06
N VAL A 116 3.76 -5.94 10.93
CA VAL A 116 2.69 -4.95 11.19
C VAL A 116 2.35 -4.16 9.94
N ALA A 117 3.36 -3.64 9.22
CA ALA A 117 3.19 -2.92 7.97
C ALA A 117 2.41 -3.77 6.94
N GLN A 118 2.78 -5.04 6.77
CA GLN A 118 2.09 -5.96 5.87
C GLN A 118 0.61 -6.11 6.22
N ARG A 119 0.28 -6.20 7.51
CA ARG A 119 -1.12 -6.28 7.96
C ARG A 119 -1.89 -5.01 7.63
N ILE A 120 -1.32 -3.84 7.91
CA ILE A 120 -1.95 -2.54 7.61
C ILE A 120 -2.21 -2.39 6.11
N LEU A 121 -1.19 -2.66 5.28
CA LEU A 121 -1.30 -2.60 3.83
C LEU A 121 -2.35 -3.56 3.27
N SER A 122 -2.47 -4.76 3.87
CA SER A 122 -3.51 -5.73 3.49
C SER A 122 -4.92 -5.27 3.86
N LEU A 123 -5.07 -4.46 4.91
CA LEU A 123 -6.36 -3.89 5.34
C LEU A 123 -6.75 -2.71 4.47
N GLU A 124 -5.83 -1.79 4.18
CA GLU A 124 -6.02 -0.72 3.20
C GLU A 124 -6.51 -1.26 1.86
N THR A 125 -5.89 -2.35 1.39
CA THR A 125 -6.32 -3.02 0.15
C THR A 125 -7.76 -3.55 0.24
N LYS A 126 -8.18 -4.04 1.42
CA LYS A 126 -9.54 -4.57 1.68
C LYS A 126 -10.59 -3.50 1.99
N VAL A 127 -10.19 -2.28 2.34
CA VAL A 127 -11.12 -1.15 2.52
C VAL A 127 -11.42 -0.54 1.15
N ASN A 128 -10.40 -0.43 0.30
CA ASN A 128 -10.53 0.08 -1.07
C ASN A 128 -11.31 -0.84 -2.02
N THR A 129 -11.73 -2.04 -1.61
CA THR A 129 -12.41 -3.00 -2.50
C THR A 129 -13.83 -2.60 -2.91
N LEU A 130 -14.41 -1.50 -2.39
CA LEU A 130 -15.69 -0.98 -2.86
C LEU A 130 -15.79 0.56 -2.90
N GLU A 131 -14.72 1.29 -2.64
CA GLU A 131 -14.72 2.77 -2.71
C GLU A 131 -14.37 3.24 -4.13
N GLY A 132 -15.32 3.15 -5.06
CA GLY A 132 -15.10 3.66 -6.42
C GLY A 132 -16.34 3.68 -7.30
N LEU A 133 -16.34 4.61 -8.26
CA LEU A 133 -17.25 4.58 -9.40
C LEU A 133 -16.93 3.34 -10.23
N LEU A 134 -17.85 2.38 -10.30
CA LEU A 134 -17.71 1.24 -11.19
C LEU A 134 -17.99 1.70 -12.63
N PRO A 135 -17.01 1.61 -13.55
CA PRO A 135 -17.25 1.92 -14.96
C PRO A 135 -18.13 0.83 -15.56
N MET A 136 -19.44 1.04 -15.52
CA MET A 136 -20.42 0.09 -16.04
C MET A 136 -20.88 0.46 -17.44
N CYS A 137 -21.07 -0.53 -18.29
CA CYS A 137 -21.71 -0.35 -19.58
C CYS A 137 -23.16 0.11 -19.34
N SER A 138 -23.56 1.24 -19.94
CA SER A 138 -24.92 1.76 -19.77
C SER A 138 -25.99 0.81 -20.32
N TYR A 139 -25.61 -0.04 -21.28
CA TYR A 139 -26.49 -1.02 -21.93
C TYR A 139 -26.57 -2.35 -21.17
N CYS A 140 -25.48 -3.13 -21.13
CA CYS A 140 -25.50 -4.48 -20.55
C CYS A 140 -25.17 -4.53 -19.05
N LYS A 141 -24.80 -3.39 -18.44
CA LYS A 141 -24.40 -3.26 -17.03
C LYS A 141 -23.11 -3.98 -16.63
N ASN A 142 -22.42 -4.68 -17.53
CA ASN A 142 -21.09 -5.24 -17.25
C ASN A 142 -20.13 -4.17 -16.74
N VAL A 143 -19.21 -4.57 -15.87
CA VAL A 143 -18.17 -3.72 -15.29
C VAL A 143 -16.91 -3.82 -16.15
N ARG A 144 -16.26 -2.68 -16.41
CA ARG A 144 -14.96 -2.64 -17.08
C ARG A 144 -13.82 -2.82 -16.07
N ASN A 145 -12.96 -3.78 -16.35
CA ASN A 145 -11.77 -4.07 -15.56
C ASN A 145 -10.60 -3.13 -15.90
N ALA A 146 -9.56 -3.19 -15.06
CA ALA A 146 -8.35 -2.39 -15.25
C ALA A 146 -7.54 -2.75 -16.51
N ASP A 147 -7.75 -3.96 -17.05
CA ASP A 147 -7.15 -4.45 -18.30
C ASP A 147 -8.06 -4.21 -19.53
N ASP A 148 -9.07 -3.35 -19.38
CA ASP A 148 -10.09 -3.03 -20.39
C ASP A 148 -11.03 -4.18 -20.78
N SER A 149 -10.92 -5.34 -20.13
CA SER A 149 -11.90 -6.42 -20.28
C SER A 149 -13.24 -6.07 -19.62
N TRP A 150 -14.31 -6.76 -20.05
CA TRP A 150 -15.66 -6.57 -19.50
C TRP A 150 -16.14 -7.87 -18.86
N GLU A 151 -16.65 -7.78 -17.63
CA GLU A 151 -17.24 -8.92 -16.93
C GLU A 151 -18.60 -8.57 -16.30
N GLU A 152 -19.37 -9.59 -15.95
CA GLU A 152 -20.66 -9.39 -15.27
C GLU A 152 -20.47 -8.77 -13.89
N VAL A 153 -21.38 -7.87 -13.50
CA VAL A 153 -21.34 -7.20 -12.18
C VAL A 153 -21.28 -8.20 -11.04
N GLN A 154 -22.02 -9.31 -11.13
CA GLN A 154 -22.04 -10.32 -10.07
C GLN A 154 -20.67 -10.99 -9.91
N SER A 155 -20.03 -11.34 -11.04
CA SER A 155 -18.67 -11.90 -11.05
C SER A 155 -17.66 -10.91 -10.49
N TYR A 156 -17.72 -9.66 -10.93
CA TYR A 156 -16.86 -8.58 -10.45
C TYR A 156 -17.00 -8.38 -8.93
N VAL A 157 -18.23 -8.23 -8.44
CA VAL A 157 -18.50 -7.98 -7.01
C VAL A 157 -18.13 -9.19 -6.17
N SER A 158 -18.31 -10.42 -6.67
CA SER A 158 -17.91 -11.63 -5.94
C SER A 158 -16.39 -11.81 -5.87
N SER A 159 -15.64 -11.41 -6.90
CA SER A 159 -14.18 -11.50 -6.94
C SER A 159 -13.48 -10.37 -6.17
N HIS A 160 -14.14 -9.22 -6.03
CA HIS A 160 -13.57 -8.04 -5.38
C HIS A 160 -14.15 -7.75 -4.00
N SER A 161 -15.20 -8.44 -3.54
CA SER A 161 -15.79 -8.21 -2.21
C SER A 161 -16.10 -9.51 -1.46
N LYS A 162 -16.65 -9.39 -0.25
CA LYS A 162 -17.15 -10.54 0.53
C LYS A 162 -18.59 -10.95 0.17
N ALA A 163 -19.19 -10.31 -0.84
CA ALA A 163 -20.56 -10.59 -1.22
C ALA A 163 -20.68 -11.97 -1.90
N HIS A 164 -21.72 -12.70 -1.52
CA HIS A 164 -22.13 -13.93 -2.19
C HIS A 164 -23.56 -13.73 -2.72
N PHE A 165 -23.77 -14.00 -4.01
CA PHE A 165 -25.08 -13.85 -4.63
C PHE A 165 -25.86 -15.16 -4.59
N THR A 166 -27.14 -15.05 -4.25
CA THR A 166 -28.12 -16.14 -4.35
C THR A 166 -29.18 -15.76 -5.38
N SER A 167 -29.59 -16.70 -6.21
CA SER A 167 -30.62 -16.45 -7.24
C SER A 167 -32.03 -16.69 -6.66
N SER A 168 -32.89 -15.68 -6.75
CA SER A 168 -34.33 -15.78 -6.41
C SER A 168 -35.14 -14.81 -7.27
N TYR A 169 -36.45 -15.03 -7.37
CA TYR A 169 -37.37 -14.06 -7.98
C TYR A 169 -37.82 -13.06 -6.93
N CYS A 170 -37.75 -11.77 -7.24
CA CYS A 170 -38.50 -10.77 -6.49
C CYS A 170 -40.00 -10.87 -6.83
N PRO A 171 -40.90 -10.32 -6.00
CA PRO A 171 -42.35 -10.43 -6.23
C PRO A 171 -42.81 -9.98 -7.63
N ASP A 172 -42.22 -8.90 -8.18
CA ASP A 172 -42.57 -8.41 -9.52
C ASP A 172 -42.14 -9.37 -10.63
N CYS A 173 -40.97 -9.99 -10.49
CA CYS A 173 -40.46 -10.96 -11.45
C CYS A 173 -41.22 -12.29 -11.35
N GLU A 174 -41.62 -12.70 -10.15
CA GLU A 174 -42.44 -13.88 -9.93
C GLU A 174 -43.81 -13.75 -10.62
N GLN A 175 -44.46 -12.58 -10.49
CA GLN A 175 -45.72 -12.30 -11.20
C GLN A 175 -45.57 -12.38 -12.72
N LYS A 176 -44.49 -11.82 -13.28
CA LYS A 176 -44.22 -11.89 -14.72
C LYS A 176 -43.99 -13.31 -15.20
N PHE A 177 -43.26 -14.11 -14.43
CA PHE A 177 -43.00 -15.51 -14.77
C PHE A 177 -44.30 -16.33 -14.73
N GLN A 178 -45.12 -16.16 -13.69
CA GLN A 178 -46.43 -16.82 -13.60
C GLN A 178 -47.37 -16.41 -14.76
N ALA A 179 -47.34 -15.15 -15.17
CA ALA A 179 -48.13 -14.66 -16.31
C ALA A 179 -47.69 -15.23 -17.67
N GLN A 180 -46.43 -15.66 -17.81
CA GLN A 180 -45.91 -16.27 -19.04
C GLN A 180 -46.15 -17.78 -19.14
N VAL A 181 -46.36 -18.47 -18.02
CA VAL A 181 -46.55 -19.94 -17.96
C VAL A 181 -48.02 -20.34 -18.15
N LEU A 182 -48.96 -19.39 -18.03
CA LEU A 182 -50.41 -19.62 -18.19
C LEU A 182 -50.96 -19.32 -19.60
N VAL A 183 -50.09 -19.26 -20.62
CA VAL A 183 -50.46 -19.11 -22.05
C VAL A 183 -50.11 -20.38 -22.82
#